data_AF-A0A520R7J0-F1
#
_entry.id   AF-A0A520R7J0-F1
#
_cell.length_a   1.000
_cell.length_b   1.000
_cell.length_c   1.000
_cell.angle_alpha   90.00
_cell.angle_beta   90.00
_cell.angle_gamma   90.00
#
_symmetry.space_group_name_H-M   'P 1'
#
loop_
_entity.id
_entity.type
_entity.pdbx_description
1 polymer ?
#
loop_
_entity_poly.entity_id
_entity_poly.type
_entity_poly.pdbx_seq_one_letter_code
_entity_poly.pdbx_strand_id
1 'polypeptide(L)'
;MTMPHEVLGTPYDGQVVQRFLAEQGGVEADIEDMDGELYVDALAAGLCMIAQPNGHGLDTVIMYAEGEEEGYSAYEGPLPEGLQMGMSRSAINAHMGRAPDFSSPKHDSWDLQHFRLVVHYRGGILKEVAITTDR
;
A
#
# COMPACT_ATOMS: atom_id res chain seq x y z
N MET A 1 2.36 -8.45 -14.09
CA MET A 1 2.64 -7.39 -13.11
C MET A 1 2.20 -7.94 -11.78
N THR A 2 3.09 -7.86 -10.80
CA THR A 2 2.89 -8.34 -9.44
C THR A 2 1.95 -7.38 -8.72
N MET A 3 0.92 -7.91 -8.10
CA MET A 3 -0.03 -7.12 -7.31
C MET A 3 0.58 -6.79 -5.94
N PRO A 4 0.32 -5.61 -5.37
CA PRO A 4 0.87 -5.23 -4.06
C PRO A 4 0.60 -6.24 -2.94
N HIS A 5 -0.58 -6.89 -2.91
CA HIS A 5 -0.90 -7.85 -1.85
C HIS A 5 -0.13 -9.16 -1.95
N GLU A 6 0.49 -9.47 -3.08
CA GLU A 6 1.29 -10.69 -3.25
C GLU A 6 2.63 -10.61 -2.51
N VAL A 7 3.09 -9.41 -2.14
CA VAL A 7 4.36 -9.24 -1.41
C VAL A 7 4.20 -9.36 0.11
N LEU A 8 2.96 -9.32 0.61
CA LEU A 8 2.67 -9.43 2.04
C LEU A 8 3.17 -10.78 2.60
N GLY A 9 3.75 -10.77 3.79
CA GLY A 9 4.35 -11.93 4.45
C GLY A 9 5.65 -12.44 3.80
N THR A 10 6.13 -11.81 2.73
CA THR A 10 7.40 -12.18 2.10
C THR A 10 8.54 -11.33 2.69
N PRO A 11 9.73 -11.90 2.98
CA PRO A 11 10.91 -11.12 3.33
C PRO A 11 11.24 -10.07 2.27
N TYR A 12 11.74 -8.91 2.69
CA TYR A 12 12.11 -7.83 1.78
C TYR A 12 13.11 -8.27 0.70
N ASP A 13 14.10 -9.07 1.07
CA ASP A 13 15.10 -9.65 0.17
C ASP A 13 14.59 -10.86 -0.64
N GLY A 14 13.33 -11.24 -0.43
CA GLY A 14 12.66 -12.33 -1.14
C GLY A 14 12.39 -12.00 -2.60
N GLN A 15 12.42 -13.04 -3.45
CA GLN A 15 12.29 -12.90 -4.90
C GLN A 15 11.01 -12.17 -5.34
N VAL A 16 9.90 -12.35 -4.62
CA VAL A 16 8.61 -11.71 -4.96
C VAL A 16 8.69 -10.20 -4.74
N VAL A 17 9.23 -9.75 -3.61
CA VAL A 17 9.41 -8.33 -3.28
C VAL A 17 10.38 -7.66 -4.26
N GLN A 18 11.54 -8.29 -4.48
CA GLN A 18 12.56 -7.75 -5.39
C GLN A 18 12.04 -7.64 -6.83
N ARG A 19 11.23 -8.60 -7.27
CA ARG A 19 10.54 -8.51 -8.56
C ARG A 19 9.53 -7.37 -8.60
N PHE A 20 8.70 -7.23 -7.56
CA PHE A 20 7.71 -6.16 -7.47
C PHE A 20 8.35 -4.78 -7.59
N LEU A 21 9.46 -4.54 -6.88
CA LEU A 21 10.24 -3.30 -6.95
C LEU A 21 10.91 -3.08 -8.32
N ALA A 22 11.44 -4.15 -8.91
CA ALA A 22 12.01 -4.08 -10.26
C ALA A 22 10.95 -3.68 -11.30
N GLU A 23 9.71 -4.17 -11.15
CA GLU A 23 8.57 -3.78 -12.00
C GLU A 23 8.16 -2.31 -11.80
N GLN A 24 8.54 -1.66 -10.70
CA GLN A 24 8.36 -0.21 -10.48
C GLN A 24 9.53 0.64 -11.01
N GLY A 25 10.44 0.04 -11.78
CA GLY A 25 11.58 0.75 -12.38
C GLY A 25 12.93 0.49 -11.70
N GLY A 26 13.02 -0.49 -10.79
CA GLY A 26 14.27 -0.87 -10.13
C GLY A 26 14.74 0.20 -9.14
N VAL A 27 13.79 0.75 -8.37
CA VAL A 27 14.01 1.86 -7.47
C VAL A 27 14.91 1.45 -6.30
N GLU A 28 15.92 2.27 -6.02
CA GLU A 28 16.70 2.17 -4.79
C GLU A 28 15.80 2.55 -3.62
N ALA A 29 15.61 1.61 -2.69
CA ALA A 29 14.83 1.85 -1.49
C ALA A 29 15.76 2.30 -0.36
N ASP A 30 15.35 3.36 0.34
CA ASP A 30 15.95 3.67 1.63
C ASP A 30 15.39 2.71 2.68
N ILE A 31 16.22 2.31 3.63
CA ILE A 31 15.85 1.31 4.63
C ILE A 31 16.18 1.85 6.02
N GLU A 32 15.14 2.08 6.81
CA GLU A 32 15.24 2.60 8.16
C GLU A 32 14.64 1.63 9.18
N ASP A 33 15.32 1.43 10.30
CA ASP A 33 14.76 0.75 11.47
C ASP A 33 14.19 1.80 12.42
N MET A 34 12.88 1.78 12.61
CA MET A 34 12.17 2.68 13.50
C MET A 34 11.36 1.87 14.50
N ASP A 35 11.73 1.97 15.78
CA ASP A 35 11.06 1.28 16.89
C ASP A 35 10.93 -0.25 16.66
N GLY A 36 11.89 -0.84 15.94
CA GLY A 36 11.95 -2.26 15.61
C GLY A 36 11.22 -2.63 14.33
N GLU A 37 10.51 -1.72 13.66
CA GLU A 37 9.93 -1.96 12.35
C GLU A 37 10.89 -1.51 11.25
N LEU A 38 10.99 -2.31 10.20
CA LEU A 38 11.81 -1.94 9.04
C LEU A 38 10.94 -1.21 8.02
N TYR A 39 11.21 0.08 7.84
CA TYR A 39 10.62 0.91 6.80
C TYR A 39 11.49 0.80 5.56
N VAL A 40 10.85 0.54 4.42
CA VAL A 40 11.49 0.41 3.12
C VAL A 40 10.82 1.39 2.17
N ASP A 41 11.51 2.50 1.93
CA ASP A 41 10.98 3.66 1.24
C ASP A 41 11.49 3.68 -0.20
N ALA A 42 10.64 3.30 -1.14
CA ALA A 42 10.91 3.42 -2.56
C ALA A 42 10.28 4.71 -3.08
N LEU A 43 10.85 5.85 -2.66
CA LEU A 43 10.34 7.21 -2.90
C LEU A 43 9.95 7.45 -4.37
N ALA A 44 10.82 7.07 -5.32
CA ALA A 44 10.56 7.27 -6.75
C ALA A 44 9.45 6.37 -7.32
N ALA A 45 9.12 5.27 -6.63
CA ALA A 45 7.99 4.41 -6.97
C ALA A 45 6.68 4.84 -6.28
N GLY A 46 6.72 5.82 -5.37
CA GLY A 46 5.54 6.26 -4.62
C GLY A 46 5.02 5.21 -3.65
N LEU A 47 5.90 4.39 -3.06
CA LEU A 47 5.51 3.34 -2.12
C LEU A 47 6.45 3.23 -0.93
N CYS A 48 5.87 2.90 0.22
CA CYS A 48 6.56 2.52 1.45
C CYS A 48 6.13 1.10 1.82
N MET A 49 7.06 0.27 2.30
CA MET A 49 6.75 -1.05 2.84
C MET A 49 7.26 -1.15 4.26
N ILE A 50 6.48 -1.78 5.13
CA ILE A 50 6.81 -1.95 6.54
C ILE A 50 6.96 -3.44 6.80
N ALA A 51 8.12 -3.87 7.29
CA ALA A 51 8.39 -5.26 7.63
C ALA A 51 8.36 -5.49 9.15
N GLN A 52 7.96 -6.69 9.55
CA GLN A 52 7.91 -7.06 10.96
C GLN A 52 9.33 -7.14 11.58
N PRO A 53 9.49 -6.73 12.86
CA PRO A 53 10.78 -6.71 13.57
C PRO A 53 11.56 -8.03 13.59
N ASN A 54 10.85 -9.14 13.48
CA ASN A 54 11.38 -10.50 13.62
C ASN A 54 11.70 -11.17 12.27
N GLY A 55 11.62 -10.43 11.16
CA GLY A 55 11.90 -10.96 9.83
C GLY A 55 10.80 -11.85 9.26
N HIS A 56 9.58 -11.80 9.78
CA HIS A 56 8.42 -12.54 9.28
C HIS A 56 7.86 -12.03 7.94
N GLY A 57 8.53 -11.04 7.32
CA GLY A 57 8.16 -10.47 6.04
C GLY A 57 7.44 -9.14 6.13
N LEU A 58 7.04 -8.62 4.97
CA LEU A 58 6.31 -7.36 4.86
C LEU A 58 4.94 -7.47 5.53
N ASP A 59 4.68 -6.60 6.50
CA ASP A 59 3.40 -6.47 7.18
C ASP A 59 2.45 -5.56 6.41
N THR A 60 2.99 -4.46 5.87
CA THR A 60 2.21 -3.41 5.21
C THR A 60 2.89 -2.94 3.93
N VAL A 61 2.08 -2.61 2.92
CA VAL A 61 2.50 -1.85 1.73
C VAL A 61 1.59 -0.63 1.60
N ILE A 62 2.20 0.55 1.50
CA ILE A 62 1.53 1.83 1.35
C ILE A 62 1.87 2.39 -0.04
N MET A 63 0.86 2.85 -0.76
CA MET A 63 0.98 3.43 -2.10
C MET A 63 0.37 4.83 -2.08
N TYR A 64 1.10 5.80 -2.62
CA TYR A 64 0.75 7.21 -2.53
C TYR A 64 0.34 7.79 -3.89
N ALA A 65 -0.60 8.72 -3.86
CA ALA A 65 -0.85 9.64 -4.95
C ALA A 65 0.18 10.78 -4.95
N GLU A 66 0.30 11.47 -6.08
CA GLU A 66 1.19 12.62 -6.20
C GLU A 66 0.93 13.67 -5.10
N GLY A 67 2.01 14.04 -4.39
CA GLY A 67 2.01 15.08 -3.37
C GLY A 67 1.26 14.71 -2.08
N GLU A 68 0.93 13.43 -1.87
CA GLU A 68 0.33 13.00 -0.60
C GLU A 68 1.36 12.98 0.54
N GLU A 69 2.54 12.42 0.28
CA GLU A 69 3.66 12.31 1.22
C GLU A 69 4.90 13.03 0.65
N GLU A 70 5.65 13.73 1.50
CA GLU A 70 6.80 14.54 1.07
C GLU A 70 7.93 13.65 0.55
N GLY A 71 8.46 13.97 -0.63
CA GLY A 71 9.54 13.19 -1.26
C GLY A 71 9.07 11.99 -2.09
N TYR A 72 7.81 11.57 -1.94
CA TYR A 72 7.24 10.45 -2.71
C TYR A 72 6.71 10.90 -4.07
N SER A 73 7.04 10.12 -5.10
CA SER A 73 6.37 10.18 -6.40
C SER A 73 4.97 9.55 -6.34
N ALA A 74 4.20 9.67 -7.41
CA ALA A 74 2.94 8.94 -7.52
C ALA A 74 3.20 7.45 -7.80
N TYR A 75 2.45 6.57 -7.13
CA TYR A 75 2.40 5.16 -7.49
C TYR A 75 1.61 4.98 -8.80
N GLU A 76 2.27 4.39 -9.80
CA GLU A 76 1.73 4.18 -11.15
C GLU A 76 1.29 2.72 -11.41
N GLY A 77 1.49 1.82 -10.44
CA GLY A 77 1.15 0.41 -10.56
C GLY A 77 -0.33 0.09 -10.28
N PRO A 78 -0.72 -1.19 -10.38
CA PRO A 78 -2.09 -1.62 -10.14
C PRO A 78 -2.40 -1.56 -8.64
N LEU A 79 -3.52 -0.92 -8.28
CA LEU A 79 -4.02 -0.94 -6.91
C LEU A 79 -4.86 -2.21 -6.64
N PRO A 80 -4.93 -2.67 -5.38
CA PRO A 80 -5.84 -3.72 -4.94
C PRO A 80 -7.28 -3.47 -5.39
N GLU A 81 -8.01 -4.56 -5.65
CA GLU A 81 -9.41 -4.53 -6.09
C GLU A 81 -9.66 -3.74 -7.38
N GLY A 82 -8.62 -3.38 -8.15
CA GLY A 82 -8.76 -2.57 -9.36
C GLY A 82 -9.12 -1.10 -9.08
N LEU A 83 -8.83 -0.62 -7.86
CA LEU A 83 -8.99 0.78 -7.51
C LEU A 83 -8.04 1.67 -8.32
N GLN A 84 -8.32 2.97 -8.33
CA GLN A 84 -7.49 3.98 -8.97
C GLN A 84 -7.32 5.20 -8.06
N MET A 85 -6.10 5.74 -8.00
CA MET A 85 -5.85 7.01 -7.32
C MET A 85 -6.75 8.09 -7.93
N GLY A 86 -7.30 8.97 -7.09
CA GLY A 86 -8.24 10.00 -7.55
C GLY A 86 -9.71 9.57 -7.57
N MET A 87 -10.04 8.29 -7.35
CA MET A 87 -11.45 7.89 -7.18
C MET A 87 -12.07 8.61 -5.98
N SER A 88 -13.33 9.04 -6.13
CA SER A 88 -14.09 9.56 -4.99
C SER A 88 -14.46 8.44 -4.04
N ARG A 89 -14.69 8.78 -2.78
CA ARG A 89 -15.21 7.84 -1.77
C ARG A 89 -16.50 7.13 -2.23
N SER A 90 -17.41 7.85 -2.89
CA SER A 90 -18.65 7.25 -3.42
C SER A 90 -18.39 6.28 -4.56
N ALA A 91 -17.44 6.58 -5.45
CA ALA A 91 -17.05 5.70 -6.54
C ALA A 91 -16.41 4.41 -6.00
N ILE A 92 -15.57 4.51 -4.97
CA ILE A 92 -14.96 3.35 -4.31
C ILE A 92 -16.03 2.48 -3.67
N ASN A 93 -16.94 3.04 -2.89
CA ASN A 93 -18.01 2.26 -2.26
C ASN A 93 -18.91 1.56 -3.29
N ALA A 94 -19.19 2.20 -4.43
CA ALA A 94 -19.91 1.58 -5.52
C ALA A 94 -19.10 0.45 -6.19
N HIS A 95 -17.80 0.67 -6.42
CA HIS A 95 -16.88 -0.29 -7.01
C HIS A 95 -16.70 -1.54 -6.15
N MET A 96 -16.54 -1.38 -4.84
CA MET A 96 -16.40 -2.48 -3.89
C MET A 96 -17.69 -3.31 -3.75
N GLY A 97 -18.85 -2.76 -4.13
CA GLY A 97 -20.13 -3.44 -4.07
C GLY A 97 -20.63 -3.78 -2.66
N ARG A 98 -19.92 -3.33 -1.62
CA ARG A 98 -20.27 -3.50 -0.21
C ARG A 98 -19.78 -2.33 0.65
N ALA A 99 -20.44 -2.12 1.78
CA ALA A 99 -19.97 -1.15 2.77
C ALA A 99 -18.61 -1.54 3.37
N PRO A 100 -17.78 -0.56 3.75
CA PRO A 100 -16.54 -0.82 4.49
C PRO A 100 -16.84 -1.41 5.88
N ASP A 101 -15.91 -2.21 6.39
CA ASP A 101 -15.98 -2.79 7.72
C ASP A 101 -15.69 -1.74 8.81
N PHE A 102 -14.86 -0.75 8.48
CA PHE A 102 -14.69 0.47 9.27
C PHE A 102 -14.66 1.69 8.36
N SER A 103 -15.33 2.77 8.81
CA SER A 103 -15.43 4.02 8.07
C SER A 103 -15.27 5.21 8.99
N SER A 104 -14.45 6.17 8.57
CA SER A 104 -14.26 7.47 9.22
C SER A 104 -14.33 8.61 8.21
N PRO A 105 -14.28 9.89 8.62
CA PRO A 105 -14.18 10.99 7.67
C PRO A 105 -12.90 10.95 6.81
N LYS A 106 -11.82 10.33 7.31
CA LYS A 106 -10.50 10.35 6.66
C LYS A 106 -10.15 9.08 5.90
N HIS A 107 -10.72 7.94 6.26
CA HIS A 107 -10.41 6.67 5.60
C HIS A 107 -11.55 5.66 5.76
N ASP A 108 -11.58 4.71 4.84
CA ASP A 108 -12.41 3.50 4.89
C ASP A 108 -11.49 2.26 4.88
N SER A 109 -11.98 1.14 5.42
CA SER A 109 -11.26 -0.13 5.33
C SER A 109 -12.18 -1.32 5.12
N TRP A 110 -11.64 -2.32 4.43
CA TRP A 110 -12.28 -3.60 4.16
C TRP A 110 -11.33 -4.73 4.58
N ASP A 111 -11.83 -5.65 5.38
CA ASP A 111 -11.20 -6.93 5.66
C ASP A 111 -11.52 -7.85 4.47
N LEU A 112 -10.48 -8.17 3.70
CA LEU A 112 -10.52 -9.09 2.56
C LEU A 112 -9.81 -10.38 2.97
N GLN A 113 -10.08 -11.49 2.27
CA GLN A 113 -9.71 -12.84 2.73
C GLN A 113 -8.24 -13.03 3.15
N HIS A 114 -7.31 -12.22 2.64
CA HIS A 114 -5.88 -12.37 2.86
C HIS A 114 -5.19 -11.11 3.39
N PHE A 115 -5.91 -9.98 3.46
CA PHE A 115 -5.35 -8.70 3.88
C PHE A 115 -6.46 -7.71 4.21
N ARG A 116 -6.14 -6.74 5.06
CA ARG A 116 -6.94 -5.54 5.24
C ARG A 116 -6.56 -4.51 4.18
N LEU A 117 -7.54 -3.99 3.46
CA LEU A 117 -7.41 -2.83 2.58
C LEU A 117 -7.83 -1.58 3.35
N VAL A 118 -6.96 -0.58 3.43
CA VAL A 118 -7.26 0.74 3.98
C VAL A 118 -7.07 1.79 2.90
N VAL A 119 -8.04 2.67 2.73
CA VAL A 119 -7.99 3.75 1.72
C VAL A 119 -8.16 5.09 2.42
N HIS A 120 -7.23 6.00 2.17
CA HIS A 120 -7.17 7.32 2.79
C HIS A 120 -7.61 8.41 1.83
N TYR A 121 -8.38 9.36 2.36
CA TYR A 121 -9.02 10.41 1.58
C TYR A 121 -8.51 11.79 1.96
N ARG A 122 -8.28 12.63 0.94
CA ARG A 122 -8.13 14.07 1.07
C ARG A 122 -9.18 14.76 0.21
N GLY A 123 -10.01 15.60 0.83
CA GLY A 123 -11.14 16.24 0.13
C GLY A 123 -12.16 15.25 -0.46
N GLY A 124 -12.27 14.03 0.11
CA GLY A 124 -13.17 12.97 -0.38
C GLY A 124 -12.65 12.18 -1.58
N ILE A 125 -11.39 12.40 -1.95
CA ILE A 125 -10.68 11.74 -3.06
C ILE A 125 -9.60 10.82 -2.50
N LEU A 126 -9.47 9.62 -3.07
CA LEU A 126 -8.43 8.65 -2.73
C LEU A 126 -7.04 9.19 -3.02
N LYS A 127 -6.19 9.17 -2.00
CA LYS A 127 -4.80 9.64 -2.07
C LYS A 127 -3.77 8.65 -1.57
N GLU A 128 -4.16 7.70 -0.76
CA GLU A 128 -3.26 6.68 -0.25
C GLU A 128 -4.03 5.37 -0.10
N VAL A 129 -3.37 4.28 -0.47
CA VAL A 129 -3.88 2.92 -0.27
C VAL A 129 -2.83 2.17 0.54
N ALA A 130 -3.26 1.65 1.69
CA ALA A 130 -2.46 0.72 2.48
C ALA A 130 -3.11 -0.66 2.43
N ILE A 131 -2.27 -1.69 2.35
CA ILE A 131 -2.67 -3.07 2.57
C ILE A 131 -1.81 -3.68 3.67
N THR A 132 -2.45 -4.37 4.59
CA THR A 132 -1.79 -4.94 5.76
C THR A 132 -2.18 -6.41 5.92
N THR A 133 -1.25 -7.25 6.36
CA THR A 133 -1.57 -8.65 6.69
C THR A 133 -2.68 -8.74 7.74
N ASP A 134 -3.58 -9.70 7.58
CA ASP A 134 -4.58 -10.00 8.60
C ASP A 134 -3.87 -10.75 9.74
N ARG A 135 -3.92 -10.20 10.97
CA ARG A 135 -3.29 -10.79 12.16
C ARG A 135 -4.18 -11.84 12.83
#